data_AF-A0AAV3ULL1-F1
#
_entry.id   AF-A0AAV3ULL1-F1
#
_cell.length_a   1.000
_cell.length_b   1.000
_cell.length_c   1.000
_cell.angle_alpha   90.00
_cell.angle_beta   90.00
_cell.angle_gamma   90.00
#
_symmetry.space_group_name_H-M   'P 1'
#
loop_
_entity.id
_entity.type
_entity.pdbx_description
1 polymer ?
#
loop_
_entity_poly.entity_id
_entity_poly.type
_entity_poly.pdbx_seq_one_letter_code
_entity_poly.pdbx_strand_id
1 'polypeptide(L)'
;MASSRVLAVGLVALCLLGGVADARPLVSSLEPSSTDSSPTDVSLTEFSLADASLDRTQPSRIGSCTKITESGHYVLGQDIKNGKTRISTGCIDIRADHVVLDGRGHLLDGFGVSDTSGVLVDDASNVTVRNLHVKDWNRGITVRNAENVAVRNVTASNNAIGIDVTDSDARLVENTVHGDLKGLVLTDPWDDELERNDISDNHVVNVYAPLAVVDVFGVRLTLGPPLDPDRDGQYEDVTGSGDTGVWDIVALPAVVVADAIGLANVQAEQRNALDFDGDGNLDHGDLLAYAGLTPPA
;
A
#
# COMPACT_ATOMS: atom_id res chain seq x y z
N MET A 1 -21.11 -16.83 51.28
CA MET A 1 -19.86 -16.21 51.75
C MET A 1 -18.78 -16.55 50.74
N ALA A 2 -18.26 -15.53 50.07
CA ALA A 2 -17.18 -15.65 49.10
C ALA A 2 -15.87 -16.05 49.80
N SER A 3 -15.05 -16.86 49.13
CA SER A 3 -13.63 -16.99 49.45
C SER A 3 -12.83 -16.82 48.17
N SER A 4 -12.06 -15.73 48.16
CA SER A 4 -11.21 -15.22 47.10
C SER A 4 -10.19 -16.24 46.60
N ARG A 5 -9.94 -16.23 45.29
CA ARG A 5 -8.66 -16.67 44.72
C ARG A 5 -7.89 -15.43 44.26
N VAL A 6 -6.72 -15.26 44.87
CA VAL A 6 -5.74 -14.20 44.60
C VAL A 6 -5.17 -14.42 43.19
N LEU A 7 -5.28 -13.42 42.32
CA LEU A 7 -4.53 -13.37 41.06
C LEU A 7 -3.22 -12.61 41.32
N ALA A 8 -2.09 -13.29 41.12
CA ALA A 8 -0.78 -12.68 41.21
C ALA A 8 -0.54 -11.79 39.98
N VAL A 9 -0.46 -10.48 40.17
CA VAL A 9 -0.03 -9.52 39.15
C VAL A 9 1.50 -9.52 39.13
N GLY A 10 2.09 -10.06 38.07
CA GLY A 10 3.52 -9.95 37.80
C GLY A 10 3.84 -8.54 37.32
N LEU A 11 4.54 -7.78 38.16
CA LEU A 11 5.06 -6.45 37.89
C LEU A 11 6.28 -6.56 36.96
N VAL A 12 6.22 -5.99 35.75
CA VAL A 12 7.43 -5.74 34.94
C VAL A 12 7.82 -4.28 35.13
N ALA A 13 8.92 -4.06 35.84
CA ALA A 13 9.56 -2.77 35.99
C ALA A 13 10.43 -2.49 34.75
N LEU A 14 10.21 -1.35 34.09
CA LEU A 14 11.14 -0.82 33.09
C LEU A 14 11.83 0.42 33.67
N CYS A 15 13.15 0.30 33.88
CA CYS A 15 14.02 1.34 34.39
C CYS A 15 14.19 2.47 33.36
N LEU A 16 13.88 3.71 33.76
CA LEU A 16 14.33 4.92 33.10
C LEU A 16 15.68 5.37 33.70
N LEU A 17 16.70 5.51 32.85
CA LEU A 17 17.85 6.38 33.11
C LEU A 17 18.20 7.14 31.82
N GLY A 18 18.15 8.47 31.93
CA GLY A 18 18.32 9.40 30.81
C GLY A 18 19.76 9.76 30.44
N GLY A 19 19.88 10.55 29.38
CA GLY A 19 21.11 11.20 28.93
C GLY A 19 20.76 12.44 28.09
N VAL A 20 21.37 13.57 28.43
CA VAL A 20 20.96 14.96 28.16
C VAL A 20 21.50 15.54 26.82
N ALA A 21 20.72 16.47 26.25
CA ALA A 21 21.04 17.65 25.41
C ALA A 21 21.59 17.48 23.97
N ASP A 22 20.96 18.16 23.01
CA ASP A 22 21.47 19.49 22.62
C ASP A 22 20.38 20.41 22.00
N ALA A 23 20.55 21.70 22.21
CA ALA A 23 19.57 22.75 21.94
C ALA A 23 19.82 23.49 20.61
N ARG A 24 18.74 23.69 19.83
CA ARG A 24 18.29 24.88 19.03
C ARG A 24 19.32 25.78 18.32
N PRO A 25 19.02 26.35 17.11
CA PRO A 25 17.96 27.38 16.96
C PRO A 25 17.12 27.29 15.66
N LEU A 26 15.80 27.51 15.74
CA LEU A 26 15.06 28.75 15.35
C LEU A 26 15.37 29.27 13.94
N VAL A 27 14.54 28.87 12.96
CA VAL A 27 14.40 29.57 11.67
C VAL A 27 13.30 30.62 11.85
N SER A 28 13.71 31.89 11.91
CA SER A 28 12.81 33.04 11.91
C SER A 28 12.43 33.39 10.49
N SER A 29 11.14 33.64 10.32
CA SER A 29 10.49 34.26 9.18
C SER A 29 11.19 35.54 8.70
N LEU A 30 11.23 35.75 7.38
CA LEU A 30 11.41 37.05 6.76
C LEU A 30 10.29 37.24 5.73
N GLU A 31 9.48 38.26 5.96
CA GLU A 31 8.49 38.80 5.04
C GLU A 31 9.15 39.42 3.79
N PRO A 32 8.42 39.56 2.66
CA PRO A 32 8.97 40.10 1.43
C PRO A 32 8.93 41.64 1.44
N SER A 33 10.07 42.29 1.16
CA SER A 33 10.09 43.72 0.83
C SER A 33 10.02 43.92 -0.68
N SER A 34 8.95 44.57 -1.14
CA SER A 34 8.81 45.13 -2.48
C SER A 34 9.72 46.33 -2.68
N THR A 35 10.52 46.38 -3.76
CA THR A 35 10.85 47.64 -4.43
C THR A 35 11.01 47.44 -5.93
N ASP A 36 10.41 48.41 -6.63
CA ASP A 36 10.25 48.66 -8.04
C ASP A 36 11.58 49.03 -8.74
N SER A 37 11.82 48.54 -9.95
CA SER A 37 12.79 49.08 -10.93
C SER A 37 12.50 48.53 -12.34
N SER A 38 12.02 49.43 -13.20
CA SER A 38 11.72 49.35 -14.65
C SER A 38 12.86 48.77 -15.54
N PRO A 39 12.57 48.29 -16.79
CA PRO A 39 13.47 47.41 -17.53
C PRO A 39 14.47 48.19 -18.40
N THR A 40 15.73 47.77 -18.36
CA THR A 40 16.74 48.17 -19.35
C THR A 40 17.14 46.96 -20.21
N ASP A 41 16.95 47.17 -21.50
CA ASP A 41 17.33 46.40 -22.67
C ASP A 41 18.69 45.69 -22.54
N VAL A 42 18.72 44.35 -22.60
CA VAL A 42 19.96 43.57 -22.73
C VAL A 42 19.85 42.65 -23.94
N SER A 43 20.57 43.06 -24.97
CA SER A 43 21.02 42.37 -26.17
C SER A 43 21.00 40.83 -26.11
N LEU A 44 20.32 40.23 -27.09
CA LEU A 44 20.30 38.80 -27.37
C LEU A 44 21.69 38.32 -27.82
N THR A 45 22.43 37.68 -26.91
CA THR A 45 23.54 36.80 -27.26
C THR A 45 23.13 35.36 -27.00
N GLU A 46 23.26 34.53 -28.04
CA GLU A 46 22.91 33.11 -28.09
C GLU A 46 23.44 32.33 -26.88
N PHE A 47 22.55 31.93 -25.98
CA PHE A 47 22.80 30.87 -25.01
C PHE A 47 22.30 29.55 -25.58
N SER A 48 23.09 28.97 -26.48
CA SER A 48 22.92 27.58 -26.89
C SER A 48 23.75 26.70 -25.95
N LEU A 49 23.09 26.08 -24.97
CA LEU A 49 23.53 24.79 -24.42
C LEU A 49 22.31 23.95 -24.05
N ALA A 50 22.07 22.96 -24.91
CA ALA A 50 21.57 21.64 -24.56
C ALA A 50 20.32 21.61 -23.68
N ASP A 51 19.20 21.84 -24.37
CA ASP A 51 18.00 21.01 -24.30
C ASP A 51 18.18 19.79 -23.39
N ALA A 52 17.46 19.80 -22.27
CA ALA A 52 17.31 18.65 -21.40
C ALA A 52 16.85 17.48 -22.27
N SER A 53 17.77 16.58 -22.60
CA SER A 53 17.43 15.31 -23.20
C SER A 53 16.66 14.52 -22.16
N LEU A 54 15.34 14.76 -22.10
CA LEU A 54 14.40 13.75 -21.66
C LEU A 54 14.80 12.50 -22.42
N ASP A 55 15.30 11.52 -21.70
CA ASP A 55 15.75 10.26 -22.22
C ASP A 55 14.61 9.64 -23.03
N ARG A 56 14.65 9.83 -24.36
CA ARG A 56 13.74 9.17 -25.30
C ARG A 56 14.29 7.78 -25.59
N THR A 57 14.65 7.02 -24.56
CA THR A 57 14.85 5.59 -24.71
C THR A 57 13.49 5.02 -25.17
N GLN A 58 13.43 4.62 -26.44
CA GLN A 58 12.24 3.98 -26.99
C GLN A 58 11.93 2.73 -26.15
N PRO A 59 10.66 2.48 -25.82
CA PRO A 59 10.31 1.37 -24.96
C PRO A 59 10.73 0.03 -25.60
N SER A 60 11.33 -0.83 -24.79
CA SER A 60 11.74 -2.18 -25.16
C SER A 60 10.51 -3.07 -25.31
N ARG A 61 10.22 -3.51 -26.55
CA ARG A 61 9.06 -4.38 -26.82
C ARG A 61 9.35 -5.82 -26.41
N ILE A 62 8.49 -6.38 -25.56
CA ILE A 62 8.51 -7.78 -25.13
C ILE A 62 7.35 -8.54 -25.79
N GLY A 63 7.61 -9.77 -26.24
CA GLY A 63 6.61 -10.64 -26.87
C GLY A 63 6.53 -12.06 -26.33
N SER A 64 7.26 -12.36 -25.26
CA SER A 64 7.34 -13.66 -24.60
C SER A 64 7.78 -13.49 -23.15
N CYS A 65 7.69 -14.56 -22.34
CA CYS A 65 8.29 -14.57 -21.01
C CYS A 65 9.76 -14.09 -21.07
N THR A 66 10.11 -13.16 -20.20
CA THR A 66 11.36 -12.39 -20.25
C THR A 66 11.81 -12.04 -18.85
N LYS A 67 13.11 -12.14 -18.61
CA LYS A 67 13.75 -11.60 -17.41
C LYS A 67 14.23 -10.19 -17.70
N ILE A 68 13.83 -9.23 -16.86
CA ILE A 68 14.22 -7.83 -16.94
C ILE A 68 15.26 -7.58 -15.86
N THR A 69 16.52 -7.40 -16.28
CA THR A 69 17.68 -7.16 -15.41
C THR A 69 18.33 -5.80 -15.65
N GLU A 70 17.72 -4.97 -16.48
CA GLU A 70 18.17 -3.61 -16.78
C GLU A 70 17.02 -2.64 -16.54
N SER A 71 17.32 -1.45 -16.02
CA SER A 71 16.34 -0.38 -15.87
C SER A 71 15.80 0.05 -17.22
N GLY A 72 14.55 0.55 -17.24
CA GLY A 72 13.96 1.11 -18.45
C GLY A 72 12.47 0.86 -18.59
N HIS A 73 11.95 1.28 -19.75
CA HIS A 73 10.54 1.12 -20.10
C HIS A 73 10.35 -0.07 -21.04
N TYR A 74 9.51 -1.01 -20.63
CA TYR A 74 9.18 -2.21 -21.35
C TYR A 74 7.70 -2.23 -21.68
N VAL A 75 7.37 -2.60 -22.92
CA VAL A 75 5.97 -2.69 -23.38
C VAL A 75 5.66 -4.09 -23.88
N LEU A 76 4.52 -4.65 -23.48
CA LEU A 76 4.02 -5.85 -24.16
C LEU A 76 3.59 -5.47 -25.58
N GLY A 77 4.08 -6.25 -26.53
CA GLY A 77 3.79 -6.06 -27.93
C GLY A 77 2.60 -6.86 -28.46
N GLN A 78 2.19 -7.87 -27.71
CA GLN A 78 1.18 -8.87 -28.05
C GLN A 78 0.79 -9.62 -26.79
N ASP A 79 -0.31 -10.36 -26.86
CA ASP A 79 -0.68 -11.31 -25.82
C ASP A 79 0.39 -12.42 -25.73
N ILE A 80 0.79 -12.74 -24.50
CA ILE A 80 1.59 -13.91 -24.19
C ILE A 80 0.63 -14.98 -23.71
N LYS A 81 0.30 -15.91 -24.60
CA LYS A 81 -0.61 -17.03 -24.31
C LYS A 81 0.17 -18.25 -23.87
N ASN A 82 -0.35 -18.99 -22.90
CA ASN A 82 0.27 -20.22 -22.42
C ASN A 82 1.75 -20.01 -22.03
N GLY A 83 2.03 -18.91 -21.32
CA GLY A 83 3.35 -18.59 -20.78
C GLY A 83 3.87 -19.72 -19.90
N LYS A 84 5.15 -20.05 -20.05
CA LYS A 84 5.81 -21.09 -19.28
C LYS A 84 7.02 -20.52 -18.59
N THR A 85 7.12 -20.80 -17.31
CA THR A 85 8.27 -20.42 -16.49
C THR A 85 8.66 -21.57 -15.58
N ARG A 86 9.83 -21.47 -14.96
CA ARG A 86 10.26 -22.47 -13.97
C ARG A 86 9.46 -22.25 -12.68
N ILE A 87 9.37 -23.29 -11.86
CA ILE A 87 8.86 -23.16 -10.49
C ILE A 87 9.70 -22.11 -9.76
N SER A 88 9.04 -21.34 -8.90
CA SER A 88 9.56 -20.21 -8.12
C SER A 88 10.04 -19.02 -8.96
N THR A 89 9.52 -18.84 -10.18
CA THR A 89 9.88 -17.71 -11.06
C THR A 89 8.66 -17.09 -11.75
N GLY A 90 8.84 -15.89 -12.31
CA GLY A 90 7.84 -15.19 -13.12
C GLY A 90 7.95 -15.48 -14.61
N CYS A 91 6.87 -15.30 -15.37
CA CYS A 91 6.98 -15.19 -16.84
C CYS A 91 7.61 -13.86 -17.23
N ILE A 92 7.18 -12.75 -16.63
CA ILE A 92 7.93 -11.50 -16.63
C ILE A 92 8.61 -11.39 -15.26
N ASP A 93 9.93 -11.60 -15.23
CA ASP A 93 10.74 -11.65 -14.00
C ASP A 93 11.58 -10.36 -13.89
N ILE A 94 11.13 -9.40 -13.09
CA ILE A 94 11.73 -8.07 -12.91
C ILE A 94 12.67 -8.08 -11.72
N ARG A 95 13.96 -7.82 -11.99
CA ARG A 95 15.09 -7.84 -11.03
C ARG A 95 15.92 -6.56 -11.03
N ALA A 96 15.41 -5.52 -11.68
CA ALA A 96 16.11 -4.26 -11.84
C ALA A 96 15.23 -3.13 -11.34
N ASP A 97 15.89 -2.13 -10.76
CA ASP A 97 15.25 -0.91 -10.32
C ASP A 97 14.82 -0.04 -11.50
N HIS A 98 13.95 0.94 -11.27
CA HIS A 98 13.56 1.94 -12.27
C HIS A 98 12.97 1.30 -13.54
N VAL A 99 12.09 0.32 -13.35
CA VAL A 99 11.43 -0.41 -14.42
C VAL A 99 9.98 0.03 -14.56
N VAL A 100 9.56 0.32 -15.78
CA VAL A 100 8.14 0.44 -16.13
C VAL A 100 7.79 -0.71 -17.05
N LEU A 101 6.89 -1.60 -16.60
CA LEU A 101 6.23 -2.60 -17.43
C LEU A 101 4.82 -2.09 -17.79
N ASP A 102 4.62 -1.73 -19.05
CA ASP A 102 3.31 -1.34 -19.59
C ASP A 102 2.77 -2.44 -20.51
N GLY A 103 1.77 -3.17 -20.03
CA GLY A 103 1.15 -4.24 -20.80
C GLY A 103 0.28 -3.75 -21.96
N ARG A 104 -0.07 -2.46 -22.01
CA ARG A 104 -0.94 -1.86 -23.05
C ARG A 104 -2.27 -2.61 -23.30
N GLY A 105 -2.83 -3.22 -22.27
CA GLY A 105 -4.05 -4.04 -22.32
C GLY A 105 -3.84 -5.44 -22.88
N HIS A 106 -2.60 -5.90 -23.05
CA HIS A 106 -2.33 -7.27 -23.49
C HIS A 106 -2.52 -8.29 -22.37
N LEU A 107 -2.85 -9.51 -22.79
CA LEU A 107 -3.02 -10.66 -21.91
C LEU A 107 -1.68 -11.37 -21.63
N LEU A 108 -1.45 -11.71 -20.37
CA LEU A 108 -0.41 -12.59 -19.87
C LEU A 108 -1.05 -13.83 -19.25
N ASP A 109 -1.17 -14.88 -20.04
CA ASP A 109 -1.93 -16.10 -19.75
C ASP A 109 -0.99 -17.27 -19.47
N GLY A 110 -1.26 -18.03 -18.41
CA GLY A 110 -0.42 -19.12 -17.90
C GLY A 110 -1.03 -20.52 -18.05
N PHE A 111 -0.77 -21.39 -17.08
CA PHE A 111 -1.27 -22.78 -17.01
C PHE A 111 -1.78 -23.20 -15.62
N GLY A 112 -1.82 -22.28 -14.66
CA GLY A 112 -2.18 -22.54 -13.26
C GLY A 112 -1.16 -23.42 -12.53
N VAL A 113 0.08 -23.52 -13.02
CA VAL A 113 1.12 -24.35 -12.42
C VAL A 113 1.54 -23.75 -11.08
N SER A 114 1.51 -24.57 -10.02
CA SER A 114 1.88 -24.16 -8.67
C SER A 114 3.24 -23.46 -8.61
N ASP A 115 3.32 -22.43 -7.77
CA ASP A 115 4.54 -21.64 -7.53
C ASP A 115 5.13 -21.02 -8.81
N THR A 116 4.25 -20.54 -9.69
CA THR A 116 4.61 -19.71 -10.85
C THR A 116 3.89 -18.37 -10.78
N SER A 117 4.57 -17.31 -11.23
CA SER A 117 3.97 -15.97 -11.31
C SER A 117 3.80 -15.52 -12.76
N GLY A 118 2.74 -14.77 -13.05
CA GLY A 118 2.63 -14.03 -14.32
C GLY A 118 3.70 -12.95 -14.38
N VAL A 119 3.58 -11.98 -13.48
CA VAL A 119 4.62 -10.97 -13.23
C VAL A 119 5.22 -11.21 -11.84
N LEU A 120 6.56 -11.22 -11.76
CA LEU A 120 7.30 -11.26 -10.50
C LEU A 120 8.19 -10.02 -10.43
N VAL A 121 7.98 -9.18 -9.42
CA VAL A 121 8.92 -8.14 -8.99
C VAL A 121 9.62 -8.67 -7.74
N ASP A 122 10.95 -8.80 -7.81
CA ASP A 122 11.73 -9.42 -6.75
C ASP A 122 13.06 -8.72 -6.56
N ASP A 123 13.31 -8.20 -5.35
CA ASP A 123 14.55 -7.51 -4.97
C ASP A 123 14.82 -6.31 -5.89
N ALA A 124 13.84 -5.41 -6.01
CA ALA A 124 13.86 -4.28 -6.92
C ALA A 124 13.11 -3.06 -6.35
N SER A 125 13.51 -1.87 -6.76
CA SER A 125 12.95 -0.60 -6.30
C SER A 125 12.42 0.26 -7.44
N ASN A 126 11.41 1.08 -7.17
CA ASN A 126 10.85 2.03 -8.14
C ASN A 126 10.38 1.31 -9.43
N VAL A 127 9.45 0.37 -9.26
CA VAL A 127 8.89 -0.45 -10.34
C VAL A 127 7.43 -0.09 -10.56
N THR A 128 7.03 0.13 -11.81
CA THR A 128 5.61 0.30 -12.18
C THR A 128 5.18 -0.83 -13.08
N VAL A 129 4.16 -1.59 -12.67
CA VAL A 129 3.47 -2.59 -13.47
C VAL A 129 2.08 -2.07 -13.81
N ARG A 130 1.75 -1.91 -15.10
CA ARG A 130 0.47 -1.29 -15.47
C ARG A 130 -0.19 -1.81 -16.75
N ASN A 131 -1.49 -1.57 -16.86
CA ASN A 131 -2.30 -1.79 -18.06
C ASN A 131 -2.18 -3.23 -18.61
N LEU A 132 -2.48 -4.25 -17.83
CA LEU A 132 -2.33 -5.64 -18.29
C LEU A 132 -3.39 -6.56 -17.71
N HIS A 133 -3.67 -7.66 -18.42
CA HIS A 133 -4.52 -8.73 -17.90
C HIS A 133 -3.62 -9.92 -17.55
N VAL A 134 -3.66 -10.41 -16.30
CA VAL A 134 -2.98 -11.66 -15.87
C VAL A 134 -4.00 -12.73 -15.54
N LYS A 135 -3.82 -13.92 -16.12
CA LYS A 135 -4.77 -15.01 -15.97
C LYS A 135 -4.08 -16.37 -15.93
N ASP A 136 -4.69 -17.32 -15.22
CA ASP A 136 -4.30 -18.72 -15.17
C ASP A 136 -2.84 -18.88 -14.68
N TRP A 137 -2.45 -18.17 -13.61
CA TRP A 137 -1.18 -18.36 -12.89
C TRP A 137 -1.42 -18.90 -11.49
N ASN A 138 -0.38 -19.41 -10.83
CA ASN A 138 -0.51 -19.61 -9.39
C ASN A 138 -0.59 -18.26 -8.67
N ARG A 139 0.28 -17.32 -9.03
CA ARG A 139 0.17 -15.91 -8.60
C ARG A 139 0.09 -15.02 -9.83
N GLY A 140 -0.94 -14.20 -9.97
CA GLY A 140 -1.07 -13.29 -11.14
C GLY A 140 0.08 -12.29 -11.17
N ILE A 141 0.19 -11.50 -10.09
CA ILE A 141 1.32 -10.61 -9.81
C ILE A 141 1.88 -10.93 -8.43
N THR A 142 3.20 -11.05 -8.34
CA THR A 142 3.93 -11.15 -7.07
C THR A 142 4.88 -9.98 -6.95
N VAL A 143 4.81 -9.26 -5.83
CA VAL A 143 5.76 -8.23 -5.41
C VAL A 143 6.40 -8.71 -4.12
N ARG A 144 7.73 -8.87 -4.13
CA ARG A 144 8.46 -9.42 -2.98
C ARG A 144 9.78 -8.70 -2.75
N ASN A 145 10.09 -8.38 -1.49
CA ASN A 145 11.35 -7.74 -1.10
C ASN A 145 11.64 -6.50 -1.97
N ALA A 146 10.64 -5.67 -2.19
CA ALA A 146 10.67 -4.60 -3.18
C ALA A 146 10.07 -3.31 -2.61
N GLU A 147 10.67 -2.17 -2.97
CA GLU A 147 10.33 -0.86 -2.41
C GLU A 147 9.76 0.05 -3.51
N ASN A 148 8.77 0.88 -3.14
CA ASN A 148 8.14 1.84 -4.05
C ASN A 148 7.67 1.16 -5.37
N VAL A 149 6.79 0.17 -5.23
CA VAL A 149 6.21 -0.56 -6.37
C VAL A 149 4.80 -0.07 -6.63
N ALA A 150 4.48 0.30 -7.87
CA ALA A 150 3.13 0.65 -8.27
C ALA A 150 2.52 -0.43 -9.18
N VAL A 151 1.39 -1.01 -8.79
CA VAL A 151 0.58 -1.87 -9.66
C VAL A 151 -0.69 -1.13 -10.03
N ARG A 152 -0.86 -0.80 -11.31
CA ARG A 152 -1.96 0.08 -11.77
C ARG A 152 -2.76 -0.44 -12.94
N ASN A 153 -4.07 -0.33 -12.88
CA ASN A 153 -4.95 -0.68 -13.99
C ASN A 153 -4.66 -2.10 -14.52
N VAL A 154 -4.55 -3.05 -13.60
CA VAL A 154 -4.37 -4.47 -13.88
C VAL A 154 -5.66 -5.21 -13.63
N THR A 155 -5.99 -6.14 -14.53
CA THR A 155 -7.00 -7.16 -14.24
C THR A 155 -6.32 -8.48 -13.90
N ALA A 156 -6.44 -8.95 -12.67
CA ALA A 156 -6.04 -10.30 -12.27
C ALA A 156 -7.29 -11.18 -12.19
N SER A 157 -7.24 -12.35 -12.82
CA SER A 157 -8.36 -13.30 -12.73
C SER A 157 -7.98 -14.76 -12.89
N ASN A 158 -8.75 -15.67 -12.29
CA ASN A 158 -8.57 -17.12 -12.43
C ASN A 158 -7.16 -17.62 -12.03
N ASN A 159 -6.52 -16.95 -11.08
CA ASN A 159 -5.26 -17.35 -10.46
C ASN A 159 -5.53 -18.02 -9.10
N ALA A 160 -4.53 -18.68 -8.51
CA ALA A 160 -4.67 -19.09 -7.11
C ALA A 160 -4.58 -17.87 -6.17
N ILE A 161 -3.72 -16.90 -6.49
CA ILE A 161 -3.67 -15.60 -5.83
C ILE A 161 -3.61 -14.54 -6.93
N GLY A 162 -4.52 -13.57 -6.91
CA GLY A 162 -4.57 -12.52 -7.93
C GLY A 162 -3.34 -11.62 -7.85
N ILE A 163 -3.18 -10.95 -6.71
CA ILE A 163 -2.02 -10.10 -6.39
C ILE A 163 -1.48 -10.50 -5.02
N ASP A 164 -0.16 -10.66 -4.92
CA ASP A 164 0.55 -11.06 -3.72
C ASP A 164 1.69 -10.08 -3.43
N VAL A 165 1.66 -9.43 -2.26
CA VAL A 165 2.67 -8.48 -1.79
C VAL A 165 3.27 -9.03 -0.49
N THR A 166 4.59 -9.13 -0.42
CA THR A 166 5.32 -9.73 0.71
C THR A 166 6.59 -8.95 0.99
N ASP A 167 6.81 -8.50 2.23
CA ASP A 167 7.99 -7.73 2.62
C ASP A 167 8.26 -6.56 1.64
N SER A 168 7.23 -5.72 1.38
CA SER A 168 7.25 -4.75 0.28
C SER A 168 6.38 -3.53 0.54
N ASP A 169 6.74 -2.41 -0.10
CA ASP A 169 5.94 -1.18 -0.14
C ASP A 169 5.24 -1.07 -1.50
N ALA A 170 3.96 -1.42 -1.56
CA ALA A 170 3.20 -1.43 -2.81
C ALA A 170 2.03 -0.44 -2.81
N ARG A 171 1.93 0.32 -3.90
CA ARG A 171 0.76 1.13 -4.23
C ARG A 171 -0.08 0.45 -5.30
N LEU A 172 -1.23 -0.06 -4.92
CA LEU A 172 -2.18 -0.75 -5.79
C LEU A 172 -3.28 0.24 -6.19
N VAL A 173 -3.39 0.57 -7.48
CA VAL A 173 -4.39 1.56 -7.96
C VAL A 173 -5.21 1.09 -9.14
N GLU A 174 -6.54 1.27 -9.10
CA GLU A 174 -7.44 0.97 -10.22
C GLU A 174 -7.34 -0.50 -10.70
N ASN A 175 -7.02 -1.44 -9.81
CA ASN A 175 -6.94 -2.86 -10.18
C ASN A 175 -8.29 -3.55 -10.03
N THR A 176 -8.53 -4.55 -10.86
CA THR A 176 -9.70 -5.44 -10.76
C THR A 176 -9.22 -6.86 -10.52
N VAL A 177 -9.60 -7.47 -9.42
CA VAL A 177 -9.11 -8.79 -8.98
C VAL A 177 -10.32 -9.69 -8.66
N HIS A 178 -10.57 -10.70 -9.51
CA HIS A 178 -11.79 -11.50 -9.45
C HIS A 178 -11.63 -12.93 -9.96
N GLY A 179 -12.45 -13.85 -9.45
CA GLY A 179 -12.40 -15.26 -9.83
C GLY A 179 -11.07 -15.94 -9.47
N ASP A 180 -10.24 -15.29 -8.66
CA ASP A 180 -9.04 -15.90 -8.08
C ASP A 180 -9.44 -16.74 -6.86
N LEU A 181 -8.59 -17.69 -6.44
CA LEU A 181 -8.85 -18.42 -5.19
C LEU A 181 -8.75 -17.45 -3.99
N LYS A 182 -7.68 -16.66 -3.94
CA LYS A 182 -7.57 -15.47 -3.08
C LYS A 182 -7.34 -14.25 -3.96
N GLY A 183 -8.01 -13.13 -3.69
CA GLY A 183 -7.86 -11.93 -4.50
C GLY A 183 -6.50 -11.26 -4.26
N LEU A 184 -6.41 -10.50 -3.18
CA LEU A 184 -5.22 -9.79 -2.74
C LEU A 184 -4.66 -10.39 -1.45
N VAL A 185 -3.36 -10.66 -1.43
CA VAL A 185 -2.63 -11.09 -0.25
C VAL A 185 -1.55 -10.05 0.04
N LEU A 186 -1.58 -9.48 1.23
CA LEU A 186 -0.56 -8.57 1.76
C LEU A 186 0.07 -9.26 2.96
N THR A 187 1.38 -9.44 3.03
CA THR A 187 2.02 -10.08 4.20
C THR A 187 2.52 -9.06 5.22
N ASP A 188 2.77 -7.82 4.82
CA ASP A 188 3.22 -6.74 5.69
C ASP A 188 2.52 -5.45 5.28
N PRO A 189 1.18 -5.35 5.50
CA PRO A 189 0.34 -4.35 4.85
C PRO A 189 0.55 -2.91 5.34
N TRP A 190 1.45 -2.68 6.30
CA TRP A 190 1.54 -1.40 7.00
C TRP A 190 1.97 -0.24 6.12
N ASP A 191 2.71 -0.55 5.05
CA ASP A 191 3.27 0.43 4.13
C ASP A 191 2.67 0.29 2.71
N ASP A 192 1.59 -0.50 2.59
CA ASP A 192 0.85 -0.69 1.33
C ASP A 192 -0.31 0.31 1.22
N GLU A 193 -0.49 0.90 0.04
CA GLU A 193 -1.57 1.85 -0.27
C GLU A 193 -2.51 1.25 -1.33
N LEU A 194 -3.80 1.18 -1.01
CA LEU A 194 -4.84 0.65 -1.89
C LEU A 194 -5.79 1.77 -2.32
N GLU A 195 -5.74 2.16 -3.59
CA GLU A 195 -6.57 3.25 -4.14
C GLU A 195 -7.49 2.73 -5.26
N ARG A 196 -8.81 2.87 -5.11
CA ARG A 196 -9.79 2.59 -6.20
C ARG A 196 -9.67 1.19 -6.82
N ASN A 197 -9.37 0.17 -6.01
CA ASN A 197 -9.35 -1.22 -6.47
C ASN A 197 -10.74 -1.87 -6.33
N ASP A 198 -11.06 -2.81 -7.20
CA ASP A 198 -12.23 -3.69 -7.13
C ASP A 198 -11.73 -5.13 -6.91
N ILE A 199 -11.85 -5.62 -5.68
CA ILE A 199 -11.38 -6.94 -5.26
C ILE A 199 -12.60 -7.71 -4.76
N SER A 200 -13.24 -8.41 -5.68
CA SER A 200 -14.55 -9.01 -5.46
C SER A 200 -14.66 -10.34 -6.21
N ASP A 201 -15.68 -11.15 -5.89
CA ASP A 201 -15.96 -12.42 -6.56
C ASP A 201 -14.77 -13.43 -6.56
N ASN A 202 -13.96 -13.43 -5.50
CA ASN A 202 -12.91 -14.43 -5.27
C ASN A 202 -13.43 -15.61 -4.44
N HIS A 203 -12.87 -16.80 -4.66
CA HIS A 203 -13.48 -18.04 -4.16
C HIS A 203 -13.32 -18.28 -2.65
N VAL A 204 -12.26 -17.77 -2.03
CA VAL A 204 -11.98 -17.99 -0.60
C VAL A 204 -11.96 -16.68 0.17
N VAL A 205 -11.23 -15.69 -0.32
CA VAL A 205 -11.05 -14.40 0.35
C VAL A 205 -10.74 -13.33 -0.69
N ASN A 206 -11.35 -12.15 -0.54
CA ASN A 206 -11.06 -11.00 -1.39
C ASN A 206 -9.72 -10.38 -1.00
N VAL A 207 -9.60 -9.90 0.24
CA VAL A 207 -8.35 -9.34 0.77
C VAL A 207 -7.91 -10.14 2.00
N TYR A 208 -6.67 -10.60 2.00
CA TYR A 208 -6.02 -11.23 3.15
C TYR A 208 -4.79 -10.41 3.53
N ALA A 209 -4.74 -9.97 4.78
CA ALA A 209 -3.53 -9.43 5.37
C ALA A 209 -3.36 -9.95 6.81
N PRO A 210 -2.13 -10.21 7.29
CA PRO A 210 -1.93 -10.56 8.68
C PRO A 210 -2.30 -9.38 9.56
N LEU A 211 -3.18 -9.69 10.50
CA LEU A 211 -3.99 -8.76 11.25
C LEU A 211 -3.27 -8.35 12.52
N ALA A 212 -3.40 -7.10 12.95
CA ALA A 212 -3.15 -6.76 14.34
C ALA A 212 -4.31 -7.32 15.17
N VAL A 213 -4.02 -8.29 16.04
CA VAL A 213 -5.03 -8.84 16.96
C VAL A 213 -4.92 -8.12 18.29
N VAL A 214 -5.99 -7.41 18.68
CA VAL A 214 -6.08 -6.74 19.99
C VAL A 214 -7.09 -7.48 20.85
N ASP A 215 -6.71 -7.86 22.06
CA ASP A 215 -7.64 -8.42 23.06
C ASP A 215 -8.19 -7.29 23.93
N VAL A 216 -9.49 -7.04 23.82
CA VAL A 216 -10.20 -6.02 24.59
C VAL A 216 -11.26 -6.72 25.45
N PHE A 217 -11.05 -6.76 26.76
CA PHE A 217 -11.95 -7.40 27.73
C PHE A 217 -12.27 -8.88 27.43
N GLY A 218 -11.35 -9.64 26.85
CA GLY A 218 -11.55 -11.05 26.47
C GLY A 218 -12.22 -11.24 25.10
N VAL A 219 -12.42 -10.16 24.34
CA VAL A 219 -12.83 -10.18 22.94
C VAL A 219 -11.59 -9.97 22.08
N ARG A 220 -11.29 -10.91 21.18
CA ARG A 220 -10.25 -10.72 20.16
C ARG A 220 -10.83 -9.92 19.00
N LEU A 221 -10.24 -8.77 18.75
CA LEU A 221 -10.53 -7.92 17.62
C LEU A 221 -9.39 -8.04 16.62
N THR A 222 -9.80 -8.13 15.36
CA THR A 222 -8.93 -8.24 14.20
C THR A 222 -8.90 -6.87 13.54
N LEU A 223 -7.72 -6.28 13.41
CA LEU A 223 -7.52 -4.97 12.82
C LEU A 223 -6.68 -5.09 11.56
N GLY A 224 -7.17 -4.51 10.48
CA GLY A 224 -6.40 -4.13 9.31
C GLY A 224 -6.42 -5.04 8.07
N PRO A 225 -5.91 -4.51 6.94
CA PRO A 225 -5.71 -3.08 6.68
C PRO A 225 -7.07 -2.39 6.53
N PRO A 226 -7.25 -1.20 7.13
CA PRO A 226 -8.48 -0.47 6.97
C PRO A 226 -8.77 -0.19 5.49
N LEU A 227 -10.03 -0.35 5.06
CA LEU A 227 -10.48 -0.05 3.70
C LEU A 227 -11.45 1.14 3.72
N ASP A 228 -11.52 1.87 2.59
CA ASP A 228 -12.47 2.96 2.28
C ASP A 228 -13.45 2.46 1.17
N PRO A 229 -14.57 1.81 1.51
CA PRO A 229 -15.46 1.21 0.52
C PRO A 229 -16.29 2.24 -0.25
N ASP A 230 -16.64 3.38 0.37
CA ASP A 230 -17.55 4.38 -0.21
C ASP A 230 -16.86 5.64 -0.80
N ARG A 231 -15.54 5.74 -0.59
CA ARG A 231 -14.58 6.58 -1.33
C ARG A 231 -14.63 8.05 -0.94
N ASP A 232 -14.80 8.36 0.34
CA ASP A 232 -14.79 9.73 0.84
C ASP A 232 -13.48 10.14 1.54
N GLY A 233 -12.52 9.22 1.64
CA GLY A 233 -11.22 9.43 2.28
C GLY A 233 -11.19 9.09 3.77
N GLN A 234 -12.29 8.57 4.31
CA GLN A 234 -12.35 7.97 5.64
C GLN A 234 -12.27 6.44 5.53
N TYR A 235 -11.80 5.78 6.60
CA TYR A 235 -11.64 4.33 6.65
C TYR A 235 -12.73 3.66 7.50
N GLU A 236 -13.86 3.30 6.89
CA GLU A 236 -15.02 2.72 7.59
C GLU A 236 -14.87 1.24 7.88
N ASP A 237 -14.08 0.51 7.07
CA ASP A 237 -13.79 -0.92 7.25
C ASP A 237 -12.46 -1.09 7.97
N VAL A 238 -12.44 -0.74 9.25
CA VAL A 238 -11.28 -0.80 10.14
C VAL A 238 -10.72 -2.23 10.25
N THR A 239 -11.55 -3.24 10.02
CA THR A 239 -11.16 -4.65 10.09
C THR A 239 -10.54 -5.19 8.79
N GLY A 240 -10.62 -4.46 7.69
CA GLY A 240 -10.06 -4.83 6.39
C GLY A 240 -10.76 -6.00 5.70
N SER A 241 -12.05 -6.18 6.02
CA SER A 241 -12.84 -7.34 5.60
C SER A 241 -13.45 -7.21 4.19
N GLY A 242 -13.49 -5.99 3.65
CA GLY A 242 -14.15 -5.63 2.40
C GLY A 242 -15.61 -5.18 2.58
N ASP A 243 -16.14 -5.14 3.81
CA ASP A 243 -17.52 -4.77 4.14
C ASP A 243 -17.53 -3.78 5.32
N THR A 244 -18.42 -2.78 5.31
CA THR A 244 -18.70 -1.94 6.49
C THR A 244 -19.71 -2.64 7.39
N GLY A 245 -19.34 -2.98 8.63
CA GLY A 245 -20.18 -3.78 9.51
C GLY A 245 -20.05 -3.51 11.00
N VAL A 246 -20.76 -4.32 11.80
CA VAL A 246 -20.77 -4.19 13.27
C VAL A 246 -19.40 -4.43 13.90
N TRP A 247 -18.49 -5.09 13.19
CA TRP A 247 -17.15 -5.39 13.67
C TRP A 247 -16.22 -4.18 13.54
N ASP A 248 -16.43 -3.31 12.55
CA ASP A 248 -15.67 -2.06 12.38
C ASP A 248 -16.05 -1.04 13.46
N ILE A 249 -17.34 -0.98 13.83
CA ILE A 249 -17.84 -0.19 14.96
C ILE A 249 -17.19 -0.60 16.28
N VAL A 250 -16.87 -1.88 16.45
CA VAL A 250 -16.23 -2.39 17.67
C VAL A 250 -14.70 -2.29 17.58
N ALA A 251 -14.14 -2.33 16.37
CA ALA A 251 -12.72 -2.23 16.11
C ALA A 251 -12.18 -0.82 16.33
N LEU A 252 -12.87 0.22 15.86
CA LEU A 252 -12.39 1.61 15.98
C LEU A 252 -12.15 2.04 17.44
N PRO A 253 -13.05 1.78 18.41
CA PRO A 253 -12.78 2.04 19.83
C PRO A 253 -11.55 1.32 20.36
N ALA A 254 -11.27 0.11 19.87
CA ALA A 254 -10.08 -0.63 20.28
C ALA A 254 -8.79 -0.04 19.72
N VAL A 255 -8.82 0.44 18.48
CA VAL A 255 -7.68 1.15 17.84
C VAL A 255 -7.36 2.42 18.62
N VAL A 256 -8.36 3.28 18.85
CA VAL A 256 -8.20 4.55 19.58
C VAL A 256 -7.67 4.32 21.00
N VAL A 257 -8.24 3.34 21.73
CA VAL A 257 -7.77 3.02 23.09
C VAL A 257 -6.36 2.46 23.06
N ALA A 258 -6.02 1.58 22.11
CA ALA A 258 -4.69 0.98 22.02
C ALA A 258 -3.61 2.00 21.65
N ASP A 259 -3.90 2.97 20.78
CA ASP A 259 -2.99 4.07 20.46
C ASP A 259 -2.79 4.99 21.67
N ALA A 260 -3.87 5.42 22.33
CA ALA A 260 -3.83 6.31 23.49
C ALA A 260 -3.01 5.77 24.68
N ILE A 261 -2.95 4.44 24.84
CA ILE A 261 -2.17 3.77 25.90
C ILE A 261 -0.82 3.24 25.42
N GLY A 262 -0.44 3.50 24.16
CA GLY A 262 0.85 3.11 23.57
C GLY A 262 1.00 1.60 23.34
N LEU A 263 -0.10 0.85 23.23
CA LEU A 263 -0.11 -0.58 22.88
C LEU A 263 -0.17 -0.83 21.37
N ALA A 264 -0.62 0.15 20.59
CA ALA A 264 -0.54 0.16 19.13
C ALA A 264 0.46 1.22 18.66
N ASN A 265 1.16 0.95 17.57
CA ASN A 265 1.99 1.93 16.87
C ASN A 265 1.28 2.33 15.58
N VAL A 266 0.31 3.24 15.66
CA VAL A 266 -0.41 3.74 14.48
C VAL A 266 0.45 4.80 13.78
N GLN A 267 0.70 4.60 12.49
CA GLN A 267 1.52 5.53 11.70
C GLN A 267 0.79 6.87 11.49
N ALA A 268 1.53 7.95 11.18
CA ALA A 268 0.95 9.29 11.06
C ALA A 268 -0.11 9.41 9.94
N GLU A 269 0.09 8.73 8.82
CA GLU A 269 -0.84 8.71 7.70
C GLU A 269 -2.15 8.00 8.06
N GLN A 270 -2.06 6.90 8.80
CA GLN A 270 -3.23 6.17 9.32
C GLN A 270 -3.98 6.98 10.38
N ARG A 271 -3.28 7.73 11.25
CA ARG A 271 -3.95 8.64 12.20
C ARG A 271 -4.79 9.68 11.48
N ASN A 272 -4.26 10.28 10.41
CA ASN A 272 -5.02 11.25 9.62
C ASN A 272 -6.22 10.64 8.88
N ALA A 273 -6.13 9.37 8.47
CA ALA A 273 -7.25 8.68 7.81
C ALA A 273 -8.32 8.19 8.81
N LEU A 274 -7.99 8.14 10.09
CA LEU A 274 -8.89 7.80 11.20
C LEU A 274 -9.34 9.04 12.00
N ASP A 275 -8.97 10.24 11.55
CA ASP A 275 -9.36 11.55 12.11
C ASP A 275 -10.75 11.93 11.57
N PHE A 276 -11.79 11.35 12.16
CA PHE A 276 -13.18 11.49 11.73
C PHE A 276 -13.76 12.85 12.10
N ASP A 277 -13.22 13.53 13.11
CA ASP A 277 -13.68 14.86 13.52
C ASP A 277 -12.85 16.03 12.93
N GLY A 278 -11.72 15.72 12.31
CA GLY A 278 -10.88 16.63 11.53
C GLY A 278 -9.98 17.53 12.37
N ASP A 279 -9.67 17.15 13.61
CA ASP A 279 -8.89 17.96 14.54
C ASP A 279 -7.37 17.74 14.47
N GLY A 280 -6.94 16.78 13.65
CA GLY A 280 -5.54 16.44 13.38
C GLY A 280 -4.93 15.46 14.38
N ASN A 281 -5.75 14.78 15.18
CA ASN A 281 -5.31 13.78 16.15
C ASN A 281 -6.21 12.52 16.10
N LEU A 282 -5.82 11.43 16.77
CA LEU A 282 -6.64 10.22 16.89
C LEU A 282 -7.03 10.03 18.36
N ASP A 283 -8.25 10.40 18.73
CA ASP A 283 -8.76 10.37 20.10
C ASP A 283 -10.25 9.98 20.23
N HIS A 284 -10.86 10.33 21.36
CA HIS A 284 -12.25 10.00 21.65
C HIS A 284 -13.25 10.78 20.79
N GLY A 285 -12.88 11.96 20.28
CA GLY A 285 -13.64 12.77 19.35
C GLY A 285 -13.94 12.01 18.07
N ASP A 286 -12.97 11.27 17.54
CA ASP A 286 -13.11 10.43 16.35
C ASP A 286 -14.13 9.31 16.54
N LEU A 287 -14.16 8.69 17.72
CA LEU A 287 -15.16 7.67 18.04
C LEU A 287 -16.57 8.22 18.04
N LEU A 288 -16.73 9.45 18.55
CA LEU A 288 -18.02 10.12 18.57
C LEU A 288 -18.44 10.51 17.15
N ALA A 289 -17.53 11.11 16.36
CA ALA A 289 -17.78 11.47 14.98
C ALA A 289 -18.15 10.26 14.11
N TYR A 290 -17.38 9.16 14.20
CA TYR A 290 -17.66 7.90 13.53
C TYR A 290 -19.03 7.31 13.91
N ALA A 291 -19.43 7.43 15.18
CA ALA A 291 -20.75 6.99 15.65
C ALA A 291 -21.90 7.96 15.28
N GLY A 292 -21.61 9.06 14.59
CA GLY A 292 -22.58 10.12 14.29
C GLY A 292 -23.04 10.89 15.54
N LEU A 293 -22.23 10.91 16.60
CA LEU A 293 -22.48 11.57 17.87
C LEU A 293 -21.62 12.84 17.96
N THR A 294 -22.21 13.94 18.43
CA THR A 294 -21.45 15.14 18.78
C THR A 294 -21.15 15.14 20.28
N PRO A 295 -19.92 15.43 20.73
CA PRO A 295 -19.61 15.56 22.15
C PRO A 295 -20.52 16.62 22.81
N PRO A 296 -20.95 16.41 24.07
CA PRO A 296 -21.74 17.39 24.79
C PRO A 296 -20.92 18.68 24.96
N ALA A 297 -21.54 19.82 24.64
CA ALA A 297 -20.97 21.15 24.84
C ALA A 297 -20.72 21.49 26.32
#